data_AF-A0A7V3WQI9-F1
#
_entry.id   AF-A0A7V3WQI9-F1
#
_cell.length_a   1.000
_cell.length_b   1.000
_cell.length_c   1.000
_cell.angle_alpha   90.00
_cell.angle_beta   90.00
_cell.angle_gamma   90.00
#
_symmetry.space_group_name_H-M   'P 1'
#
loop_
_entity.id
_entity.type
_entity.pdbx_description
1 polymer ?
#
loop_
_entity_poly.entity_id
_entity_poly.type
_entity_poly.pdbx_seq_one_letter_code
_entity_poly.pdbx_strand_id
1 'polypeptide(L)'
;MLQLTLDANTPTAADTLAAIAQPLAADQLELEVTVSGQLKTGGTASFQVQGVKLNCPIRPIELARTLFNAMTEGMSYGARLTLKFKGPGRFGIKAGLEAAAEKAGDDVAPGATFGKPSDSGAATR
;
A
#
# COMPACT_ATOMS: atom_id res chain seq x y z
N MET A 1 -11.73 -0.42 12.22
CA MET A 1 -10.86 -0.96 11.14
C MET A 1 -9.55 -1.44 11.75
N LEU A 2 -9.08 -2.64 11.40
CA LEU A 2 -7.82 -3.21 11.92
C LEU A 2 -6.65 -2.97 10.97
N GLN A 3 -6.91 -3.08 9.66
CA GLN A 3 -5.91 -2.93 8.61
C GLN A 3 -6.53 -2.27 7.39
N LEU A 4 -5.76 -1.43 6.70
CA LEU A 4 -6.04 -0.94 5.35
C LEU A 4 -4.83 -1.26 4.47
N THR A 5 -5.07 -1.73 3.25
CA THR A 5 -4.05 -1.93 2.22
C THR A 5 -4.32 -0.97 1.08
N LEU A 6 -3.24 -0.44 0.50
CA LEU A 6 -3.24 0.35 -0.72
C LEU A 6 -2.32 -0.35 -1.70
N ASP A 7 -2.89 -0.87 -2.79
CA ASP A 7 -2.18 -1.61 -3.82
C ASP A 7 -2.01 -0.72 -5.06
N ALA A 8 -0.78 -0.63 -5.57
CA ALA A 8 -0.42 0.11 -6.78
C ALA A 8 0.27 -0.82 -7.77
N ASN A 9 -0.22 -0.85 -9.00
CA ASN A 9 0.30 -1.74 -10.05
C ASN A 9 1.27 -1.03 -11.01
N THR A 10 1.60 0.24 -10.74
CA THR A 10 2.61 0.99 -11.49
C THR A 10 3.55 1.75 -10.55
N PRO A 11 4.80 2.01 -10.96
CA PRO A 11 5.71 2.84 -10.15
C PRO A 11 5.13 4.22 -9.83
N THR A 12 4.50 4.87 -10.81
CA THR A 12 3.91 6.20 -10.63
C THR A 12 2.81 6.20 -9.57
N ALA A 13 1.93 5.20 -9.57
CA ALA A 13 0.93 5.04 -8.52
C ALA A 13 1.59 4.75 -7.16
N ALA A 14 2.66 3.94 -7.13
CA ALA A 14 3.37 3.60 -5.90
C ALA A 14 3.98 4.82 -5.18
N ASP A 15 4.43 5.85 -5.91
CA ASP A 15 4.94 7.09 -5.31
C ASP A 15 3.89 7.83 -4.47
N THR A 16 2.61 7.65 -4.80
CA THR A 16 1.50 8.35 -4.12
C THR A 16 1.11 7.69 -2.80
N LEU A 17 1.49 6.43 -2.58
CA LEU A 17 1.03 5.61 -1.44
C LEU A 17 1.31 6.28 -0.09
N ALA A 18 2.49 6.87 0.08
CA ALA A 18 2.85 7.55 1.31
C ALA A 18 1.96 8.78 1.59
N ALA A 19 1.64 9.56 0.55
CA ALA A 19 0.80 10.74 0.66
C ALA A 19 -0.68 10.39 0.94
N ILE A 20 -1.16 9.28 0.39
CA ILE A 20 -2.50 8.73 0.65
C ILE A 20 -2.59 8.21 2.10
N ALA A 21 -1.53 7.61 2.63
CA ALA A 21 -1.51 7.07 3.98
C ALA A 21 -1.41 8.13 5.09
N GLN A 22 -0.79 9.29 4.83
CA GLN A 22 -0.62 10.36 5.81
C GLN A 22 -1.90 10.74 6.60
N PRO A 23 -3.05 11.06 5.95
CA PRO A 23 -4.26 11.47 6.67
C PRO A 23 -4.88 10.37 7.54
N LEU A 24 -4.51 9.11 7.31
CA LEU A 24 -5.03 7.96 8.04
C LEU A 24 -4.29 7.72 9.36
N ALA A 25 -3.11 8.34 9.50
CA ALA A 25 -2.28 8.39 10.69
C ALA A 25 -1.94 7.02 11.33
N ALA A 26 -1.89 5.93 10.55
CA ALA A 26 -1.78 4.55 11.05
C ALA A 26 -0.61 4.34 12.03
N ASP A 27 -0.77 3.36 12.92
CA ASP A 27 0.22 3.06 13.96
C ASP A 27 1.48 2.40 13.39
N GLN A 28 1.32 1.60 12.35
CA GLN A 28 2.41 0.97 11.62
C GLN A 28 2.13 1.02 10.12
N LEU A 29 3.20 1.24 9.36
CA LEU A 29 3.21 1.25 7.90
C LEU A 29 4.23 0.22 7.43
N GLU A 30 3.77 -0.73 6.63
CA GLU A 30 4.59 -1.78 6.02
C GLU A 30 4.46 -1.72 4.51
N LEU A 31 5.60 -1.58 3.83
CA LEU A 31 5.72 -1.56 2.39
C LEU A 31 6.20 -2.92 1.90
N GLU A 32 5.52 -3.43 0.88
CA GLU A 32 5.96 -4.53 0.03
C GLU A 32 6.08 -4.02 -1.40
N VAL A 33 7.13 -4.41 -2.11
CA VAL A 33 7.35 -4.08 -3.52
C VAL A 33 7.85 -5.32 -4.23
N THR A 34 7.23 -5.62 -5.37
CA THR A 34 7.60 -6.70 -6.28
C THR A 34 7.72 -6.15 -7.71
N VAL A 35 8.76 -6.58 -8.41
CA VAL A 35 8.87 -6.37 -9.86
C VAL A 35 9.57 -7.57 -10.47
N SER A 36 9.05 -8.08 -11.58
CA SER A 36 9.65 -9.19 -12.29
C SER A 36 9.31 -9.17 -13.77
N GLY A 37 10.25 -9.60 -14.60
CA GLY A 37 10.05 -9.61 -16.04
C GLY A 37 11.33 -9.90 -16.82
N GLN A 38 11.17 -9.86 -18.14
CA GLN A 38 12.26 -10.02 -19.08
C GLN A 38 12.94 -8.66 -19.32
N LEU A 39 14.26 -8.62 -19.38
CA LEU A 39 15.02 -7.40 -19.62
C LEU A 39 15.11 -7.09 -21.11
N LYS A 40 15.14 -5.80 -21.47
CA LYS A 40 15.24 -5.33 -22.86
C LYS A 40 16.50 -5.84 -23.59
N THR A 41 17.57 -6.11 -22.86
CA THR A 41 18.84 -6.62 -23.40
C THR A 41 18.99 -8.14 -23.26
N GLY A 42 17.92 -8.84 -22.89
CA GLY A 42 17.90 -10.29 -22.66
C GLY A 42 18.11 -10.70 -21.20
N GLY A 43 17.66 -11.92 -20.87
CA GLY A 43 17.61 -12.44 -19.51
C GLY A 43 16.36 -12.00 -18.73
N THR A 44 16.22 -12.49 -17.51
CA THR A 44 15.13 -12.14 -16.59
C THR A 44 15.68 -11.54 -15.32
N ALA A 45 14.92 -10.62 -14.72
CA ALA A 45 15.21 -10.07 -13.42
C ALA A 45 13.97 -10.13 -12.53
N SER A 46 14.19 -10.34 -11.23
CA SER A 46 13.17 -10.24 -10.21
C SER A 46 13.72 -9.51 -8.99
N PHE A 47 12.85 -8.72 -8.36
CA PHE A 47 13.16 -8.00 -7.15
C PHE A 47 11.93 -8.03 -6.24
N GLN A 48 12.17 -8.32 -4.97
CA GLN A 48 11.14 -8.41 -3.97
C GLN A 48 11.65 -7.87 -2.64
N VAL A 49 10.85 -7.01 -2.03
CA VAL A 49 11.08 -6.49 -0.67
C VAL A 49 9.76 -6.57 0.07
N GLN A 50 9.77 -7.08 1.29
CA GLN A 50 8.56 -7.29 2.09
C GLN A 50 8.73 -6.72 3.49
N GLY A 51 7.65 -6.18 4.05
CA GLY A 51 7.58 -5.80 5.46
C GLY A 51 8.53 -4.68 5.88
N VAL A 52 8.96 -3.82 4.95
CA VAL A 52 9.88 -2.73 5.26
C VAL A 52 9.13 -1.45 5.60
N LYS A 53 9.78 -0.54 6.34
CA LYS A 53 9.24 0.81 6.57
C LYS A 53 9.29 1.63 5.28
N LEU A 54 8.39 2.61 5.14
CA LEU A 54 8.40 3.54 3.99
C LEU A 54 9.73 4.29 3.83
N ASN A 55 10.43 4.60 4.92
CA ASN A 55 11.72 5.29 4.91
C ASN A 55 12.92 4.33 4.81
N CYS A 56 12.73 3.13 4.27
CA CYS A 56 13.80 2.15 4.12
C CYS A 56 14.95 2.72 3.26
N PRO A 57 16.22 2.68 3.71
CA PRO A 57 17.35 3.29 3.00
C PRO A 57 17.60 2.76 1.58
N ILE A 58 17.23 1.51 1.31
CA ILE A 58 17.36 0.92 -0.03
C ILE A 58 16.35 1.49 -1.03
N ARG A 59 15.40 2.33 -0.58
CA ARG A 59 14.38 3.00 -1.41
C ARG A 59 13.72 2.03 -2.40
N PRO A 60 12.95 1.03 -1.92
CA PRO A 60 12.47 -0.08 -2.74
C PRO A 60 11.67 0.34 -3.96
N ILE A 61 10.87 1.41 -3.86
CA ILE A 61 10.07 1.95 -4.97
C ILE A 61 10.96 2.49 -6.09
N GLU A 62 12.05 3.20 -5.75
CA GLU A 62 13.00 3.74 -6.72
C GLU A 62 13.78 2.63 -7.43
N LEU A 63 14.22 1.61 -6.67
CA LEU A 63 14.90 0.44 -7.24
C LEU A 63 13.96 -0.35 -8.16
N ALA A 64 12.73 -0.59 -7.72
CA ALA A 64 11.75 -1.31 -8.53
C ALA A 64 11.36 -0.54 -9.79
N ARG A 65 11.26 0.80 -9.74
CA ARG A 65 11.09 1.65 -10.92
C ARG A 65 12.25 1.51 -11.91
N THR A 66 13.48 1.49 -11.40
CA THR A 66 14.67 1.33 -12.22
C THR A 66 14.63 0.00 -12.98
N LEU A 67 14.26 -1.09 -12.30
CA LEU A 67 14.07 -2.40 -12.92
C LEU A 67 12.90 -2.42 -13.91
N PHE A 68 11.75 -1.87 -13.53
CA PHE A 68 10.56 -1.77 -14.38
C PHE A 68 10.87 -1.08 -15.72
N ASN A 69 11.63 0.02 -15.69
CA ASN A 69 12.05 0.76 -16.89
C ASN A 69 13.03 -0.02 -17.78
N ALA A 70 13.75 -0.99 -17.21
CA ALA A 70 14.69 -1.85 -17.94
C ALA A 70 14.03 -3.12 -18.51
N MET A 71 12.76 -3.40 -18.17
CA MET A 71 12.02 -4.58 -18.60
C MET A 71 11.25 -4.34 -19.91
N THR A 72 10.96 -5.43 -20.62
CA THR A 72 10.05 -5.46 -21.76
C THR A 72 8.60 -5.33 -21.30
N GLU A 73 7.69 -5.10 -22.24
CA GLU A 73 6.24 -5.18 -21.98
C GLU A 73 5.85 -6.56 -21.42
N GLY A 74 4.74 -6.61 -20.69
CA GLY A 74 4.25 -7.83 -20.02
C GLY A 74 4.95 -8.16 -18.69
N MET A 75 5.76 -7.22 -18.16
CA MET A 75 6.33 -7.34 -16.82
C MET A 75 5.26 -7.26 -15.72
N SER A 76 5.59 -7.80 -14.55
CA SER A 76 4.78 -7.66 -13.34
C SER A 76 5.38 -6.59 -12.44
N TYR A 77 4.53 -5.72 -11.91
CA TYR A 77 4.86 -4.75 -10.87
C TYR A 77 3.75 -4.73 -9.83
N GLY A 78 4.13 -4.67 -8.56
CA GLY A 78 3.20 -4.46 -7.46
C GLY A 78 3.89 -3.72 -6.32
N ALA A 79 3.20 -2.72 -5.77
CA ALA A 79 3.56 -2.09 -4.51
C ALA A 79 2.34 -2.12 -3.60
N ARG A 80 2.50 -2.68 -2.40
CA ARG A 80 1.46 -2.73 -1.38
C ARG A 80 1.92 -1.97 -0.16
N LEU A 81 1.15 -0.96 0.23
CA LEU A 81 1.30 -0.31 1.52
C LEU A 81 0.21 -0.82 2.48
N THR A 82 0.65 -1.42 3.57
CA THR A 82 -0.22 -1.90 4.64
C THR A 82 -0.18 -0.94 5.83
N LEU A 83 -1.34 -0.44 6.19
CA LEU A 83 -1.59 0.42 7.34
C LEU A 83 -2.22 -0.43 8.45
N LYS A 84 -1.52 -0.59 9.57
CA LYS A 84 -2.05 -1.31 10.74
C LYS A 84 -2.46 -0.33 11.83
N PHE A 85 -3.60 -0.60 12.46
CA PHE A 85 -4.18 0.21 13.53
C PHE A 85 -4.19 -0.58 14.84
N LYS A 86 -3.78 0.03 15.96
CA LYS A 86 -3.85 -0.62 17.27
C LYS A 86 -5.30 -0.84 17.74
N GLY A 87 -5.53 -1.87 18.56
CA GLY A 87 -6.85 -2.23 19.10
C GLY A 87 -7.46 -1.13 19.97
N PRO A 88 -8.79 -0.91 19.96
CA PRO A 88 -9.87 -1.64 19.26
C PRO A 88 -10.07 -1.26 17.77
N GLY A 89 -9.05 -0.69 17.12
CA GLY A 89 -9.15 -0.10 15.78
C GLY A 89 -9.56 1.36 15.86
N ARG A 90 -9.52 2.07 14.72
CA ARG A 90 -9.88 3.50 14.68
C ARG A 90 -11.33 3.76 14.33
N PHE A 91 -11.89 4.75 15.02
CA PHE A 91 -13.18 5.38 14.78
C PHE A 91 -12.97 6.83 14.32
N GLY A 92 -13.99 7.44 13.71
CA GLY A 92 -13.91 8.86 13.29
C GLY A 92 -12.98 9.15 12.11
N ILE A 93 -12.52 8.12 11.38
CA ILE A 93 -11.56 8.27 10.27
C ILE A 93 -12.20 8.72 8.94
N LYS A 94 -13.49 9.10 8.92
CA LYS A 94 -14.22 9.45 7.69
C LYS A 94 -13.52 10.56 6.90
N ALA A 95 -13.22 11.68 7.55
CA ALA A 95 -12.53 12.80 6.90
C ALA A 95 -11.12 12.39 6.41
N GLY A 96 -10.43 11.51 7.14
CA GLY A 96 -9.13 10.99 6.72
C GLY A 96 -9.22 10.08 5.50
N LEU A 97 -10.27 9.24 5.43
CA LEU A 97 -10.56 8.40 4.27
C LEU A 97 -10.99 9.22 3.05
N GLU A 98 -11.79 10.28 3.23
CA GLU A 98 -12.16 11.21 2.17
C GLU A 98 -10.91 11.91 1.61
N ALA A 99 -10.05 12.45 2.48
CA ALA A 99 -8.79 13.06 2.06
C ALA A 99 -7.81 12.05 1.43
N ALA A 100 -7.82 10.80 1.88
CA ALA A 100 -7.04 9.73 1.24
C ALA A 100 -7.60 9.39 -0.15
N ALA A 101 -8.91 9.34 -0.30
CA ALA A 101 -9.59 9.08 -1.56
C ALA A 101 -9.36 10.19 -2.59
N GLU A 102 -9.36 11.47 -2.18
CA GLU A 102 -9.02 12.59 -3.07
C GLU A 102 -7.59 12.51 -3.62
N LYS A 103 -6.67 11.93 -2.83
CA LYS A 103 -5.27 11.70 -3.24
C LYS A 103 -5.08 10.40 -4.02
N ALA A 104 -5.98 9.44 -3.83
CA ALA A 104 -5.96 8.19 -4.55
C ALA A 104 -6.52 8.43 -5.95
N GLY A 105 -5.64 8.42 -6.95
CA GLY A 105 -6.09 8.32 -8.34
C GLY A 105 -6.65 6.92 -8.64
N ASP A 106 -7.17 6.73 -9.86
CA ASP A 106 -7.79 5.47 -10.31
C ASP A 106 -6.82 4.27 -10.29
N ASP A 107 -5.50 4.52 -10.24
CA ASP A 107 -4.45 3.51 -10.28
C ASP A 107 -4.09 2.89 -8.92
N VAL A 108 -4.79 3.27 -7.84
CA VAL A 108 -4.58 2.73 -6.49
C VAL A 108 -5.83 1.98 -6.02
N ALA A 109 -5.68 0.70 -5.74
CA ALA A 109 -6.76 -0.15 -5.23
C ALA A 109 -6.72 -0.24 -3.70
N PRO A 110 -7.77 0.20 -2.97
CA PRO A 110 -7.85 0.05 -1.53
C PRO A 110 -8.44 -1.33 -1.13
N GLY A 111 -7.94 -1.89 -0.04
CA GLY A 111 -8.51 -3.04 0.65
C GLY A 111 -8.55 -2.81 2.16
N ALA A 112 -9.51 -3.39 2.89
CA ALA A 112 -9.61 -3.19 4.34
C ALA A 112 -10.00 -4.48 5.07
N THR A 113 -9.47 -4.64 6.28
CA THR A 113 -9.88 -5.68 7.21
C THR A 113 -10.47 -5.05 8.46
N PHE A 114 -11.69 -5.46 8.82
CA PHE A 114 -12.41 -5.01 10.00
C PHE A 114 -12.43 -6.10 11.08
N GLY A 115 -12.34 -5.68 12.34
CA GLY A 115 -12.47 -6.58 13.48
C GLY A 115 -13.94 -6.96 13.73
N LYS A 116 -14.16 -7.92 14.63
CA LYS A 116 -15.51 -8.25 15.09
C LYS A 116 -16.18 -7.01 15.70
N PRO A 117 -17.49 -6.80 15.50
CA PRO A 117 -18.25 -5.79 16.24
C PRO A 117 -18.06 -6.06 17.74
N SER A 118 -17.67 -5.04 18.52
CA SER A 118 -17.72 -5.16 19.97
C SER A 118 -19.19 -5.12 20.38
N ASP A 119 -19.70 -6.19 20.99
CA ASP A 119 -21.00 -6.20 21.68
C ASP A 119 -20.95 -5.20 22.85
N SER A 120 -21.21 -3.94 22.55
CA SER A 120 -21.59 -2.94 23.54
C SER A 120 -22.71 -2.09 22.97
N GLY A 121 -23.77 -2.79 22.60
CA GLY A 121 -25.10 -2.26 22.37
C GLY A 121 -26.05 -3.14 23.16
N ALA A 122 -26.06 -2.99 24.48
CA ALA A 122 -27.17 -3.47 25.30
C ALA A 122 -28.43 -2.73 24.82
N ALA A 123 -29.16 -3.35 23.89
CA ALA A 123 -30.54 -3.00 23.61
C ALA A 123 -31.36 -3.52 24.78
N THR A 124 -31.48 -2.70 25.83
CA THR A 124 -32.62 -2.75 26.74
C THR A 124 -33.88 -2.56 25.89
N ARG A 125 -34.63 -3.64 25.73
CA ARG A 125 -36.06 -3.61 25.40
C ARG A 125 -36.80 -4.24 26.56
#